data_AF-A0A328D2D4-F1
#
_entry.id   AF-A0A328D2D4-F1
#
_cell.length_a   1.000
_cell.length_b   1.000
_cell.length_c   1.000
_cell.angle_alpha   90.00
_cell.angle_beta   90.00
_cell.angle_gamma   90.00
#
_symmetry.space_group_name_H-M   'P 1'
#
loop_
_entity.id
_entity.type
_entity.pdbx_description
1 polymer ?
#
loop_
_entity_poly.entity_id
_entity_poly.type
_entity_poly.pdbx_seq_one_letter_code
_entity_poly.pdbx_strand_id
1 'polypeptide(L)'
;MMRGTGRRRGGKQSAARDRRPPPPTPTTATPNDAWQYMSAGGRDSDASFASSRPSSSSLGLNPRTSGVIVTDRNYQSSAIRAVNAFLSDHSLPISLKHPLPPSKDITDTVTFILSEFGYPAQNIEDEFYYLVKSLNCPVKYSKSALRAPGTPHAWPSLLAAIHWLVQLLMYNNHQSSSTQMQLTVRENRMFRYFLQTYMHFIRAEDDEVEKLDNRIKQEMVDEKQRIVEETKALERTTQELEEKLEVMKAGPSEVEMLKAERTVLEGDMKKFRDMIEKLEEYKAARSAILEEKRKCLEVKIAEKERICVENEALKRRVEEQGINARDAERMKRELQALEGSIAEIEDSRNKWEEKGWEVDSMIGHDYKKLEQLMIEANQAMRRLKLGNEYHFQLEAKGSSTREVLGIDYKSVLKPALASLDEEIKKSSMEKLEGLISLRQQDVEMTAKIEAKKNRISTLEAHTNEVEKQLDLMRRETMEFTSRNATEEKKMVEAAEEEGQSMGVVEREAAEFVKASSAKLQEVITQSEREVQLCARELFARVDSISKHKEYISAKAAAMKNNLFETASAIADIHRGVLPAPDGHISS
;
A
#
# COMPACT_ATOMS: atom_id res chain seq x y z
N MET A 1 43.95 38.40 24.64
CA MET A 1 45.39 38.71 24.39
C MET A 1 45.81 37.88 23.18
N MET A 2 46.09 38.49 22.02
CA MET A 2 47.36 39.13 21.62
C MET A 2 48.37 38.15 21.00
N ARG A 3 48.65 38.34 19.69
CA ARG A 3 49.90 38.10 18.93
C ARG A 3 50.72 36.82 19.23
N GLY A 4 51.05 35.95 18.27
CA GLY A 4 50.96 36.06 16.82
C GLY A 4 52.25 36.57 16.16
N THR A 5 53.12 35.62 15.78
CA THR A 5 54.24 35.79 14.84
C THR A 5 54.35 34.53 13.98
N GLY A 6 54.94 34.65 12.79
CA GLY A 6 55.19 33.50 11.91
C GLY A 6 56.12 33.86 10.76
N ARG A 7 56.70 32.86 10.10
CA ARG A 7 57.42 33.03 8.83
C ARG A 7 57.45 31.73 8.01
N ARG A 8 57.33 31.88 6.69
CA ARG A 8 57.51 30.80 5.68
C ARG A 8 58.99 30.62 5.37
N ARG A 9 59.45 29.38 5.11
CA ARG A 9 60.08 28.98 3.82
C ARG A 9 60.53 27.52 3.79
N GLY A 10 60.61 26.97 2.56
CA GLY A 10 61.59 25.94 2.18
C GLY A 10 61.25 24.50 2.54
N GLY A 11 60.60 23.79 1.62
CA GLY A 11 60.56 22.32 1.66
C GLY A 11 61.83 21.69 1.08
N LYS A 12 62.19 20.50 1.57
CA LYS A 12 63.01 19.50 0.86
C LYS A 12 62.42 18.11 1.13
N GLN A 13 62.63 17.20 0.19
CA GLN A 13 62.12 15.83 0.21
C GLN A 13 62.86 14.99 1.27
N SER A 14 62.15 14.06 1.89
CA SER A 14 62.71 12.84 2.52
C SER A 14 61.63 11.75 2.49
N ALA A 15 61.93 10.62 1.86
CA ALA A 15 61.00 9.49 1.76
C ALA A 15 60.98 8.64 3.05
N ALA A 16 59.96 7.80 3.20
CA ALA A 16 59.87 6.84 4.29
C ALA A 16 60.96 5.76 4.19
N ARG A 17 61.34 5.19 5.34
CA ARG A 17 62.28 4.05 5.42
C ARG A 17 61.56 2.75 5.03
N ASP A 18 61.96 2.14 3.92
CA ASP A 18 61.65 0.73 3.66
C ASP A 18 62.56 -0.19 4.53
N ARG A 19 62.08 -1.39 4.86
CA ARG A 19 62.79 -2.37 5.68
C ARG A 19 63.11 -3.62 4.84
N ARG A 20 64.39 -3.82 4.52
CA ARG A 20 64.90 -5.11 4.01
C ARG A 20 66.15 -5.53 4.80
N PRO A 21 66.33 -6.84 5.09
CA PRO A 21 67.53 -7.34 5.76
C PRO A 21 68.74 -7.40 4.80
N PRO A 22 69.98 -7.38 5.33
CA PRO A 22 71.19 -7.53 4.52
C PRO A 22 71.49 -9.00 4.15
N PRO A 23 72.16 -9.26 3.02
CA PRO A 23 72.75 -10.57 2.72
C PRO A 23 74.04 -10.83 3.56
N PRO A 24 74.47 -12.09 3.73
CA PRO A 24 75.56 -12.46 4.64
C PRO A 24 76.98 -12.21 4.08
N THR A 25 77.93 -12.03 4.99
CA THR A 25 79.38 -11.99 4.72
C THR A 25 79.97 -13.40 4.53
N PRO A 26 80.85 -13.63 3.54
CA PRO A 26 81.66 -14.85 3.45
C PRO A 26 82.94 -14.74 4.31
N THR A 27 83.39 -15.86 4.89
CA THR A 27 84.59 -15.93 5.75
C THR A 27 85.42 -17.19 5.44
N THR A 28 86.75 -17.06 5.51
CA THR A 28 87.78 -18.13 5.52
C THR A 28 87.82 -19.16 4.37
N ALA A 29 88.53 -18.78 3.32
CA ALA A 29 89.68 -19.50 2.73
C ALA A 29 89.89 -21.02 2.98
N THR A 30 90.04 -21.75 1.87
CA THR A 30 91.00 -22.87 1.72
C THR A 30 91.79 -22.65 0.41
N PRO A 31 93.12 -22.89 0.36
CA PRO A 31 93.93 -22.56 -0.82
C PRO A 31 94.26 -23.78 -1.69
N ASN A 32 93.75 -23.82 -2.94
CA ASN A 32 94.43 -24.46 -4.06
C ASN A 32 93.86 -23.97 -5.42
N ASP A 33 94.47 -24.45 -6.52
CA ASP A 33 93.97 -24.36 -7.91
C ASP A 33 93.78 -22.95 -8.49
N ALA A 34 94.89 -22.20 -8.55
CA ALA A 34 95.00 -21.08 -9.48
C ALA A 34 95.28 -21.60 -10.90
N TRP A 35 94.29 -21.48 -11.82
CA TRP A 35 94.45 -21.13 -13.26
C TRP A 35 93.11 -21.23 -14.01
N GLN A 36 92.26 -20.20 -13.90
CA GLN A 36 91.19 -19.97 -14.88
C GLN A 36 90.81 -18.48 -14.90
N TYR A 37 91.14 -17.81 -16.00
CA TYR A 37 90.71 -16.43 -16.28
C TYR A 37 89.78 -16.39 -17.49
N MET A 38 88.94 -15.36 -17.54
CA MET A 38 87.68 -15.34 -18.29
C MET A 38 87.83 -15.46 -19.82
N SER A 39 86.86 -16.14 -20.44
CA SER A 39 86.63 -16.10 -21.90
C SER A 39 85.79 -14.87 -22.28
N ALA A 40 86.14 -14.19 -23.37
CA ALA A 40 85.36 -13.09 -23.93
C ALA A 40 85.65 -12.90 -25.43
N GLY A 41 84.58 -12.73 -26.23
CA GLY A 41 84.65 -12.39 -27.66
C GLY A 41 84.92 -13.57 -28.58
N GLY A 42 84.02 -13.82 -29.54
CA GLY A 42 84.19 -14.85 -30.55
C GLY A 42 83.86 -14.34 -31.96
N ARG A 43 84.39 -15.03 -32.98
CA ARG A 43 83.84 -15.09 -34.34
C ARG A 43 84.47 -16.22 -35.13
N ASP A 44 83.79 -16.64 -36.19
CA ASP A 44 84.03 -17.85 -36.94
C ASP A 44 85.24 -17.75 -37.89
N SER A 45 85.99 -18.85 -38.04
CA SER A 45 86.71 -19.23 -39.27
C SER A 45 87.24 -20.66 -39.18
N ASP A 46 87.09 -21.44 -40.25
CA ASP A 46 87.76 -22.72 -40.45
C ASP A 46 89.29 -22.54 -40.59
N ALA A 47 90.08 -23.25 -39.78
CA ALA A 47 91.45 -23.66 -40.12
C ALA A 47 91.99 -24.74 -39.18
N SER A 48 92.49 -25.84 -39.74
CA SER A 48 93.19 -26.89 -38.97
C SER A 48 94.55 -26.41 -38.45
N PHE A 49 94.78 -26.46 -37.14
CA PHE A 49 96.08 -26.14 -36.54
C PHE A 49 96.92 -27.40 -36.19
N ALA A 50 97.20 -28.19 -37.23
CA ALA A 50 98.39 -29.02 -37.26
C ALA A 50 99.40 -28.38 -38.22
N SER A 51 100.68 -28.35 -37.85
CA SER A 51 101.77 -27.56 -38.47
C SER A 51 101.80 -26.07 -38.13
N SER A 52 102.86 -25.68 -37.42
CA SER A 52 103.48 -24.35 -37.55
C SER A 52 104.99 -24.48 -37.30
N ARG A 53 105.69 -24.99 -38.32
CA ARG A 53 107.15 -24.80 -38.43
C ARG A 53 107.42 -23.30 -38.62
N PRO A 54 108.41 -22.71 -37.93
CA PRO A 54 108.95 -21.41 -38.33
C PRO A 54 109.69 -21.56 -39.67
N SER A 55 109.12 -21.01 -40.75
CA SER A 55 109.73 -21.03 -42.09
C SER A 55 110.82 -19.97 -42.22
N SER A 56 111.99 -20.19 -41.59
CA SER A 56 113.18 -19.38 -41.84
C SER A 56 113.87 -19.82 -43.14
N SER A 57 113.71 -19.00 -44.19
CA SER A 57 114.49 -18.95 -45.44
C SER A 57 115.55 -20.05 -45.66
N SER A 58 115.21 -21.07 -46.45
CA SER A 58 116.14 -22.14 -46.85
C SER A 58 117.12 -21.69 -47.93
N LEU A 59 118.18 -20.98 -47.53
CA LEU A 59 119.44 -21.02 -48.27
C LEU A 59 120.05 -22.43 -48.11
N GLY A 60 120.40 -23.07 -49.22
CA GLY A 60 120.69 -24.51 -49.26
C GLY A 60 121.91 -24.90 -48.44
N LEU A 61 121.67 -25.60 -47.32
CA LEU A 61 122.70 -26.21 -46.47
C LEU A 61 122.40 -27.71 -46.27
N ASN A 62 123.45 -28.52 -46.34
CA ASN A 62 123.32 -29.98 -46.32
C ASN A 62 122.81 -30.51 -44.96
N PRO A 63 122.03 -31.62 -44.91
CA PRO A 63 121.61 -32.23 -43.65
C PRO A 63 122.78 -32.64 -42.72
N ARG A 64 124.00 -32.78 -43.26
CA ARG A 64 125.23 -33.05 -42.52
C ARG A 64 125.84 -31.82 -41.82
N THR A 65 125.17 -30.67 -41.84
CA THR A 65 125.60 -29.44 -41.16
C THR A 65 124.52 -28.81 -40.28
N SER A 66 123.58 -29.61 -39.74
CA SER A 66 122.83 -29.22 -38.52
C SER A 66 123.73 -29.37 -37.27
N GLY A 67 124.90 -28.74 -37.34
CA GLY A 67 125.85 -28.72 -36.24
C GLY A 67 125.39 -27.70 -35.21
N VAL A 68 125.28 -28.15 -33.95
CA VAL A 68 125.31 -27.25 -32.79
C VAL A 68 126.44 -26.24 -33.00
N ILE A 69 126.19 -24.94 -32.78
CA ILE A 69 127.25 -23.93 -32.80
C ILE A 69 128.05 -24.08 -31.50
N VAL A 70 128.91 -25.10 -31.49
CA VAL A 70 129.69 -25.55 -30.34
C VAL A 70 130.61 -24.46 -29.78
N THR A 71 130.94 -23.46 -30.60
CA THR A 71 131.72 -22.26 -30.22
C THR A 71 130.91 -21.16 -29.53
N ASP A 72 129.58 -21.28 -29.43
CA ASP A 72 128.75 -20.30 -28.72
C ASP A 72 128.94 -20.40 -27.20
N ARG A 73 129.18 -19.25 -26.55
CA ARG A 73 129.34 -19.13 -25.10
C ARG A 73 128.06 -19.42 -24.34
N ASN A 74 126.88 -19.14 -24.91
CA ASN A 74 125.61 -19.43 -24.25
C ASN A 74 125.35 -20.94 -24.24
N TYR A 75 125.56 -21.63 -25.37
CA TYR A 75 125.56 -23.09 -25.44
C TYR A 75 126.56 -23.70 -24.44
N GLN A 76 127.83 -23.29 -24.45
CA GLN A 76 128.85 -23.83 -23.54
C GLN A 76 128.49 -23.62 -22.06
N SER A 77 127.98 -22.45 -21.70
CA SER A 77 127.54 -22.14 -20.33
C SER A 77 126.33 -22.97 -19.89
N SER A 78 125.44 -23.30 -20.82
CA SER A 78 124.29 -24.18 -20.58
C SER A 78 124.72 -25.65 -20.46
N ALA A 79 125.59 -26.11 -21.36
CA ALA A 79 126.16 -27.46 -21.36
C ALA A 79 126.94 -27.76 -20.08
N ILE A 80 127.80 -26.84 -19.62
CA ILE A 80 128.52 -26.97 -18.34
C ILE A 80 127.53 -27.06 -17.17
N ARG A 81 126.43 -26.29 -17.19
CA ARG A 81 125.42 -26.34 -16.13
C ARG A 81 124.69 -27.69 -16.10
N ALA A 82 124.31 -28.23 -17.26
CA ALA A 82 123.65 -29.52 -17.36
C ALA A 82 124.57 -30.67 -16.91
N VAL A 83 125.84 -30.67 -17.34
CA VAL A 83 126.84 -31.67 -16.91
C VAL A 83 127.10 -31.58 -15.41
N ASN A 84 127.29 -30.38 -14.86
CA ASN A 84 127.51 -30.20 -13.42
C ASN A 84 126.28 -30.60 -12.57
N ALA A 85 125.06 -30.39 -13.07
CA ALA A 85 123.85 -30.86 -12.40
C ALA A 85 123.85 -32.40 -12.31
N PHE A 86 124.04 -33.08 -13.44
CA PHE A 86 124.12 -34.56 -13.48
C PHE A 86 125.23 -35.13 -12.58
N LEU A 87 126.42 -34.52 -12.56
CA LEU A 87 127.51 -34.91 -11.65
C LEU A 87 127.14 -34.70 -10.16
N SER A 88 126.38 -33.64 -9.85
CA SER A 88 125.90 -33.35 -8.49
C SER A 88 124.83 -34.36 -8.05
N ASP A 89 123.92 -34.75 -8.94
CA ASP A 89 122.89 -35.76 -8.69
C ASP A 89 123.49 -37.13 -8.37
N HIS A 90 124.67 -37.45 -8.94
CA HIS A 90 125.45 -38.66 -8.65
C HIS A 90 126.48 -38.44 -7.52
N SER A 91 126.35 -37.34 -6.75
CA SER A 91 127.15 -37.00 -5.56
C SER A 91 128.66 -36.82 -5.75
N LEU A 92 129.12 -36.58 -6.98
CA LEU A 92 130.55 -36.43 -7.27
C LEU A 92 131.08 -35.03 -6.92
N PRO A 93 132.24 -34.90 -6.26
CA PRO A 93 132.84 -33.60 -5.91
C PRO A 93 133.57 -32.92 -7.09
N ILE A 94 133.09 -33.13 -8.32
CA ILE A 94 133.70 -32.66 -9.58
C ILE A 94 132.80 -31.57 -10.17
N SER A 95 133.37 -30.42 -10.53
CA SER A 95 132.61 -29.30 -11.09
C SER A 95 133.41 -28.54 -12.15
N LEU A 96 132.95 -28.63 -13.38
CA LEU A 96 133.55 -27.98 -14.55
C LEU A 96 133.27 -26.46 -14.48
N LYS A 97 134.30 -25.63 -14.50
CA LYS A 97 134.21 -24.17 -14.36
C LYS A 97 134.55 -23.44 -15.66
N HIS A 98 133.85 -22.33 -15.91
CA HIS A 98 134.07 -21.42 -17.03
C HIS A 98 135.28 -20.50 -16.74
N PRO A 99 136.12 -20.11 -17.74
CA PRO A 99 135.97 -20.35 -19.17
C PRO A 99 136.49 -21.71 -19.66
N LEU A 100 137.51 -22.27 -19.02
CA LEU A 100 137.99 -23.63 -19.29
C LEU A 100 138.28 -24.35 -17.96
N PRO A 101 137.76 -25.58 -17.76
CA PRO A 101 138.06 -26.36 -16.56
C PRO A 101 139.45 -27.00 -16.61
N PRO A 102 140.01 -27.39 -15.45
CA PRO A 102 141.27 -28.14 -15.38
C PRO A 102 141.18 -29.48 -16.12
N SER A 103 142.29 -29.87 -16.77
CA SER A 103 142.36 -31.15 -17.51
C SER A 103 142.10 -32.40 -16.65
N LYS A 104 142.36 -32.31 -15.33
CA LYS A 104 142.02 -33.37 -14.37
C LYS A 104 140.51 -33.54 -14.27
N ASP A 105 139.79 -32.48 -13.89
CA ASP A 105 138.33 -32.45 -13.71
C ASP A 105 137.58 -32.95 -14.95
N ILE A 106 138.08 -32.63 -16.16
CA ILE A 106 137.55 -33.15 -17.43
C ILE A 106 137.80 -34.66 -17.57
N THR A 107 139.02 -35.13 -17.28
CA THR A 107 139.38 -36.56 -17.36
C THR A 107 138.59 -37.38 -16.33
N ASP A 108 138.44 -36.88 -15.11
CA ASP A 108 137.65 -37.52 -14.04
C ASP A 108 136.15 -37.56 -14.43
N THR A 109 135.61 -36.49 -15.03
CA THR A 109 134.24 -36.47 -15.60
C THR A 109 134.06 -37.51 -16.70
N VAL A 110 135.01 -37.60 -17.65
CA VAL A 110 134.95 -38.57 -18.75
C VAL A 110 135.09 -40.01 -18.25
N THR A 111 135.92 -40.23 -17.23
CA THR A 111 136.09 -41.54 -16.59
C THR A 111 134.79 -42.02 -15.94
N PHE A 112 134.09 -41.12 -15.23
CA PHE A 112 132.78 -41.44 -14.65
C PHE A 112 131.74 -41.79 -15.73
N ILE A 113 131.66 -41.00 -16.81
CA ILE A 113 130.73 -41.28 -17.92
C ILE A 113 131.04 -42.64 -18.56
N LEU A 114 132.31 -43.03 -18.71
CA LEU A 114 132.68 -44.38 -19.18
C LEU A 114 132.19 -45.48 -18.25
N SER A 115 132.33 -45.33 -16.92
CA SER A 115 131.84 -46.33 -15.96
C SER A 115 130.32 -46.48 -15.95
N GLU A 116 129.55 -45.40 -16.12
CA GLU A 116 128.08 -45.46 -16.22
C GLU A 116 127.61 -46.20 -17.49
N PHE A 117 128.40 -46.16 -18.58
CA PHE A 117 128.18 -46.99 -19.77
C PHE A 117 128.82 -48.39 -19.67
N GLY A 118 129.45 -48.75 -18.55
CA GLY A 118 130.07 -50.06 -18.32
C GLY A 118 131.46 -50.28 -18.94
N TYR A 119 132.15 -49.21 -19.37
CA TYR A 119 133.46 -49.29 -20.02
C TYR A 119 134.62 -49.15 -19.01
N PRO A 120 135.74 -49.88 -19.19
CA PRO A 120 136.87 -49.85 -18.26
C PRO A 120 137.74 -48.60 -18.44
N ALA A 121 138.13 -47.97 -17.32
CA ALA A 121 138.89 -46.71 -17.30
C ALA A 121 140.37 -46.79 -17.76
N GLN A 122 140.83 -47.89 -18.38
CA GLN A 122 142.25 -48.15 -18.62
C GLN A 122 142.87 -47.35 -19.78
N ASN A 123 142.12 -47.10 -20.86
CA ASN A 123 142.57 -46.32 -22.02
C ASN A 123 141.54 -45.24 -22.41
N ILE A 124 141.37 -44.25 -21.54
CA ILE A 124 140.29 -43.24 -21.61
C ILE A 124 140.20 -42.57 -23.01
N GLU A 125 141.31 -42.30 -23.70
CA GLU A 125 141.29 -41.73 -25.06
C GLU A 125 140.64 -42.64 -26.11
N ASP A 126 140.88 -43.95 -26.00
CA ASP A 126 140.42 -44.97 -26.94
C ASP A 126 138.98 -45.38 -26.63
N GLU A 127 138.68 -45.65 -25.37
CA GLU A 127 137.34 -46.04 -24.91
C GLU A 127 136.32 -44.91 -25.12
N PHE A 128 136.68 -43.65 -24.81
CA PHE A 128 135.80 -42.52 -25.07
C PHE A 128 135.58 -42.28 -26.57
N TYR A 129 136.65 -42.41 -27.38
CA TYR A 129 136.51 -42.31 -28.83
C TYR A 129 135.69 -43.47 -29.42
N TYR A 130 135.80 -44.68 -28.87
CA TYR A 130 135.01 -45.84 -29.25
C TYR A 130 133.52 -45.64 -28.88
N LEU A 131 133.21 -45.26 -27.63
CA LEU A 131 131.85 -44.99 -27.15
C LEU A 131 131.15 -43.89 -27.96
N VAL A 132 131.82 -42.76 -28.17
CA VAL A 132 131.31 -41.64 -28.99
C VAL A 132 131.04 -42.08 -30.43
N LYS A 133 131.82 -43.02 -30.97
CA LYS A 133 131.66 -43.56 -32.33
C LYS A 133 130.60 -44.66 -32.43
N SER A 134 130.53 -45.59 -31.48
CA SER A 134 129.59 -46.72 -31.49
C SER A 134 128.15 -46.24 -31.29
N LEU A 135 127.94 -45.23 -30.44
CA LEU A 135 126.66 -44.55 -30.26
C LEU A 135 126.32 -43.55 -31.40
N ASN A 136 127.17 -43.42 -32.43
CA ASN A 136 127.01 -42.49 -33.56
C ASN A 136 126.76 -41.03 -33.15
N CYS A 137 127.60 -40.50 -32.25
CA CYS A 137 127.49 -39.12 -31.75
C CYS A 137 127.43 -38.09 -32.91
N PRO A 138 126.48 -37.12 -32.87
CA PRO A 138 126.35 -36.11 -33.92
C PRO A 138 127.45 -35.03 -33.86
N VAL A 139 128.24 -34.97 -32.78
CA VAL A 139 129.31 -33.98 -32.58
C VAL A 139 130.60 -34.48 -33.23
N LYS A 140 131.21 -33.65 -34.09
CA LYS A 140 132.53 -33.96 -34.67
C LYS A 140 133.61 -33.85 -33.60
N TYR A 141 134.08 -35.01 -33.15
CA TYR A 141 135.10 -35.16 -32.12
C TYR A 141 136.36 -35.86 -32.68
N SER A 142 137.54 -35.41 -32.28
CA SER A 142 138.84 -35.97 -32.68
C SER A 142 139.55 -36.56 -31.47
N LYS A 143 140.08 -37.78 -31.56
CA LYS A 143 140.78 -38.48 -30.47
C LYS A 143 141.87 -37.63 -29.77
N SER A 144 142.58 -36.80 -30.54
CA SER A 144 143.59 -35.86 -30.03
C SER A 144 143.06 -34.79 -29.07
N ALA A 145 141.75 -34.55 -28.99
CA ALA A 145 141.17 -33.56 -28.08
C ALA A 145 141.29 -33.98 -26.60
N LEU A 146 141.28 -35.28 -26.29
CA LEU A 146 141.46 -35.75 -24.90
C LEU A 146 142.91 -35.62 -24.39
N ARG A 147 143.90 -35.46 -25.29
CA ARG A 147 145.32 -35.24 -24.92
C ARG A 147 145.58 -33.88 -24.32
N ALA A 148 144.75 -32.89 -24.66
CA ALA A 148 144.86 -31.51 -24.21
C ALA A 148 143.46 -30.93 -23.99
N PRO A 149 142.67 -31.50 -23.06
CA PRO A 149 141.22 -31.32 -23.02
C PRO A 149 140.82 -29.91 -22.58
N GLY A 150 141.63 -29.25 -21.74
CA GLY A 150 141.47 -27.86 -21.33
C GLY A 150 142.06 -26.83 -22.31
N THR A 151 142.13 -27.09 -23.62
CA THR A 151 142.61 -26.11 -24.62
C THR A 151 141.48 -25.38 -25.35
N PRO A 152 141.60 -24.07 -25.65
CA PRO A 152 140.53 -23.27 -26.26
C PRO A 152 139.93 -23.79 -27.56
N HIS A 153 140.67 -24.59 -28.33
CA HIS A 153 140.23 -25.14 -29.61
C HIS A 153 139.63 -26.56 -29.50
N ALA A 154 140.01 -27.34 -28.49
CA ALA A 154 139.52 -28.71 -28.28
C ALA A 154 138.39 -28.80 -27.24
N TRP A 155 138.43 -27.93 -26.22
CA TRP A 155 137.43 -27.91 -25.15
C TRP A 155 135.98 -27.80 -25.66
N PRO A 156 135.64 -26.95 -26.66
CA PRO A 156 134.27 -26.85 -27.14
C PRO A 156 133.69 -28.16 -27.67
N SER A 157 134.41 -28.87 -28.55
CA SER A 157 133.93 -30.13 -29.15
C SER A 157 133.94 -31.29 -28.17
N LEU A 158 134.88 -31.31 -27.22
CA LEU A 158 134.88 -32.26 -26.11
C LEU A 158 133.69 -32.03 -25.16
N LEU A 159 133.44 -30.79 -24.73
CA LEU A 159 132.28 -30.41 -23.91
C LEU A 159 130.95 -30.79 -24.58
N ALA A 160 130.82 -30.55 -25.89
CA ALA A 160 129.62 -30.92 -26.63
C ALA A 160 129.41 -32.44 -26.70
N ALA A 161 130.48 -33.24 -26.81
CA ALA A 161 130.41 -34.70 -26.75
C ALA A 161 130.07 -35.21 -25.32
N ILE A 162 130.70 -34.65 -24.28
CA ILE A 162 130.41 -34.93 -22.87
C ILE A 162 128.95 -34.62 -22.54
N HIS A 163 128.47 -33.44 -22.90
CA HIS A 163 127.10 -33.00 -22.67
C HIS A 163 126.07 -33.88 -23.40
N TRP A 164 126.36 -34.34 -24.61
CA TRP A 164 125.51 -35.27 -25.34
C TRP A 164 125.45 -36.65 -24.66
N LEU A 165 126.60 -37.20 -24.22
CA LEU A 165 126.62 -38.47 -23.46
C LEU A 165 125.88 -38.36 -22.13
N VAL A 166 126.01 -37.24 -21.41
CA VAL A 166 125.23 -36.96 -20.20
C VAL A 166 123.73 -36.90 -20.49
N GLN A 167 123.30 -36.28 -21.60
CA GLN A 167 121.88 -36.30 -21.99
C GLN A 167 121.37 -37.73 -22.28
N LEU A 168 122.20 -38.61 -22.85
CA LEU A 168 121.86 -40.03 -23.02
C LEU A 168 121.74 -40.77 -21.67
N LEU A 169 122.66 -40.54 -20.73
CA LEU A 169 122.58 -41.13 -19.38
C LEU A 169 121.36 -40.63 -18.61
N MET A 170 121.08 -39.32 -18.63
CA MET A 170 119.85 -38.75 -18.05
C MET A 170 118.60 -39.40 -18.65
N TYR A 171 118.55 -39.55 -19.98
CA TYR A 171 117.44 -40.22 -20.65
C TYR A 171 117.28 -41.68 -20.23
N ASN A 172 118.38 -42.43 -20.12
CA ASN A 172 118.37 -43.84 -19.70
C ASN A 172 117.94 -43.99 -18.23
N ASN A 173 118.39 -43.10 -17.34
CA ASN A 173 117.99 -43.08 -15.94
C ASN A 173 116.51 -42.69 -15.78
N HIS A 174 116.01 -41.75 -16.60
CA HIS A 174 114.58 -41.43 -16.67
C HIS A 174 113.75 -42.59 -17.25
N GLN A 175 114.23 -43.33 -18.26
CA GLN A 175 113.54 -44.54 -18.75
C GLN A 175 113.51 -45.65 -17.69
N SER A 176 114.62 -45.90 -17.01
CA SER A 176 114.72 -46.91 -15.95
C SER A 176 113.83 -46.57 -14.74
N SER A 177 113.65 -45.27 -14.47
CA SER A 177 112.72 -44.74 -13.48
C SER A 177 111.27 -44.64 -13.98
N SER A 178 111.02 -44.78 -15.29
CA SER A 178 109.68 -44.64 -15.88
C SER A 178 108.85 -45.87 -15.58
N THR A 179 107.80 -45.67 -14.78
CA THR A 179 106.97 -46.74 -14.22
C THR A 179 106.44 -47.67 -15.30
N GLN A 180 106.08 -47.18 -16.50
CA GLN A 180 105.51 -47.99 -17.59
C GLN A 180 106.33 -49.23 -17.96
N MET A 181 107.67 -49.12 -18.03
CA MET A 181 108.51 -50.27 -18.42
C MET A 181 108.64 -51.27 -17.26
N GLN A 182 108.70 -50.79 -16.01
CA GLN A 182 108.66 -51.66 -14.84
C GLN A 182 107.30 -52.37 -14.70
N LEU A 183 106.18 -51.66 -14.88
CA LEU A 183 104.82 -52.17 -14.64
C LEU A 183 104.52 -53.39 -15.51
N THR A 184 104.71 -53.30 -16.83
CA THR A 184 104.35 -54.39 -17.77
C THR A 184 105.02 -55.75 -17.44
N VAL A 185 106.25 -55.74 -16.93
CA VAL A 185 106.98 -56.96 -16.52
C VAL A 185 106.71 -57.34 -15.05
N ARG A 186 106.49 -56.35 -14.18
CA ARG A 186 106.41 -56.53 -12.71
C ARG A 186 104.99 -56.79 -12.20
N GLU A 187 103.97 -56.34 -12.90
CA GLU A 187 102.55 -56.55 -12.58
C GLU A 187 102.04 -57.93 -13.00
N ASN A 188 102.55 -58.49 -14.11
CA ASN A 188 102.13 -59.80 -14.61
C ASN A 188 102.59 -60.92 -13.65
N ARG A 189 101.71 -61.25 -12.69
CA ARG A 189 101.93 -62.24 -11.63
C ARG A 189 102.22 -63.65 -12.19
N MET A 190 101.58 -64.03 -13.30
CA MET A 190 101.87 -65.29 -14.00
C MET A 190 103.27 -65.28 -14.61
N PHE A 191 103.67 -64.19 -15.28
CA PHE A 191 105.03 -64.06 -15.81
C PHE A 191 106.09 -64.12 -14.71
N ARG A 192 105.85 -63.45 -13.57
CA ARG A 192 106.75 -63.51 -12.40
C ARG A 192 106.88 -64.93 -11.85
N TYR A 193 105.75 -65.63 -11.69
CA TYR A 193 105.72 -67.04 -11.27
C TYR A 193 106.49 -67.95 -12.24
N PHE A 194 106.24 -67.85 -13.55
CA PHE A 194 106.99 -68.62 -14.55
C PHE A 194 108.49 -68.32 -14.52
N LEU A 195 108.88 -67.05 -14.38
CA LEU A 195 110.29 -66.65 -14.27
C LEU A 195 110.95 -67.22 -13.01
N GLN A 196 110.27 -67.18 -11.86
CA GLN A 196 110.80 -67.73 -10.60
C GLN A 196 110.90 -69.26 -10.67
N THR A 197 109.85 -69.94 -11.13
CA THR A 197 109.83 -71.40 -11.36
C THR A 197 110.97 -71.83 -12.29
N TYR A 198 111.18 -71.11 -13.39
CA TYR A 198 112.25 -71.40 -14.35
C TYR A 198 113.66 -71.14 -13.78
N MET A 199 113.83 -70.15 -12.90
CA MET A 199 115.10 -69.91 -12.20
C MET A 199 115.43 -71.00 -11.18
N HIS A 200 114.42 -71.50 -10.45
CA HIS A 200 114.60 -72.65 -9.55
C HIS A 200 114.89 -73.94 -10.35
N PHE A 201 114.18 -74.18 -11.46
CA PHE A 201 114.42 -75.30 -12.38
C PHE A 201 115.85 -75.32 -12.95
N ILE A 202 116.39 -74.19 -13.42
CA ILE A 202 117.78 -74.09 -13.92
C ILE A 202 118.81 -74.47 -12.83
N ARG A 203 118.46 -74.32 -11.55
CA ARG A 203 119.32 -74.63 -10.41
C ARG A 203 119.05 -76.01 -9.78
N ALA A 204 118.07 -76.76 -10.30
CA ALA A 204 117.54 -77.99 -9.71
C ALA A 204 117.04 -77.81 -8.25
N GLU A 205 116.40 -76.66 -7.97
CA GLU A 205 115.81 -76.31 -6.67
C GLU A 205 114.32 -76.76 -6.59
N ASP A 206 114.02 -78.04 -6.87
CA ASP A 206 112.64 -78.56 -7.02
C ASP A 206 111.77 -78.36 -5.76
N ASP A 207 112.34 -78.48 -4.55
CA ASP A 207 111.66 -78.19 -3.29
C ASP A 207 111.15 -76.74 -3.20
N GLU A 208 111.86 -75.78 -3.81
CA GLU A 208 111.45 -74.37 -3.84
C GLU A 208 110.37 -74.12 -4.91
N VAL A 209 110.35 -74.92 -5.99
CA VAL A 209 109.22 -74.93 -6.93
C VAL A 209 107.94 -75.35 -6.22
N GLU A 210 107.91 -76.45 -5.47
CA GLU A 210 106.69 -76.87 -4.75
C GLU A 210 106.22 -75.81 -3.71
N LYS A 211 107.16 -75.17 -3.00
CA LYS A 211 106.85 -74.08 -2.06
C LYS A 211 106.30 -72.83 -2.76
N LEU A 212 106.77 -72.52 -3.98
CA LEU A 212 106.25 -71.44 -4.81
C LEU A 212 104.86 -71.77 -5.34
N ASP A 213 104.69 -72.98 -5.89
CA ASP A 213 103.43 -73.55 -6.35
C ASP A 213 102.32 -73.43 -5.30
N ASN A 214 102.60 -73.93 -4.08
CA ASN A 214 101.61 -73.99 -3.01
C ASN A 214 101.30 -72.59 -2.43
N ARG A 215 102.26 -71.67 -2.45
CA ARG A 215 102.04 -70.25 -2.14
C ARG A 215 101.09 -69.59 -3.14
N ILE A 216 101.38 -69.71 -4.44
CA ILE A 216 100.55 -69.11 -5.49
C ILE A 216 99.14 -69.73 -5.49
N LYS A 217 99.01 -71.04 -5.28
CA LYS A 217 97.71 -71.71 -5.11
C LYS A 217 96.91 -71.12 -3.95
N GLN A 218 97.53 -70.93 -2.78
CA GLN A 218 96.87 -70.34 -1.61
C GLN A 218 96.43 -68.89 -1.87
N GLU A 219 97.34 -68.03 -2.35
CA GLU A 219 97.02 -66.64 -2.67
C GLU A 219 95.87 -66.51 -3.69
N MET A 220 95.77 -67.43 -4.66
CA MET A 220 94.68 -67.47 -5.66
C MET A 220 93.34 -67.94 -5.05
N VAL A 221 93.37 -68.81 -4.03
CA VAL A 221 92.17 -69.19 -3.26
C VAL A 221 91.70 -68.03 -2.38
N ASP A 222 92.62 -67.34 -1.70
CA ASP A 222 92.32 -66.19 -0.85
C ASP A 222 91.73 -65.03 -1.68
N GLU A 223 92.32 -64.76 -2.86
CA GLU A 223 91.81 -63.75 -3.80
C GLU A 223 90.43 -64.11 -4.35
N LYS A 224 90.20 -65.38 -4.71
CA LYS A 224 88.87 -65.86 -5.11
C LYS A 224 87.84 -65.67 -4.00
N GLN A 225 88.20 -65.97 -2.75
CA GLN A 225 87.32 -65.80 -1.60
C GLN A 225 86.98 -64.33 -1.38
N ARG A 226 87.99 -63.43 -1.43
CA ARG A 226 87.80 -61.98 -1.34
C ARG A 226 86.84 -61.46 -2.40
N ILE A 227 87.03 -61.85 -3.67
CA ILE A 227 86.14 -61.45 -4.78
C ILE A 227 84.71 -61.98 -4.59
N VAL A 228 84.53 -63.19 -4.06
CA VAL A 228 83.20 -63.75 -3.75
C VAL A 228 82.52 -62.99 -2.60
N GLU A 229 83.26 -62.50 -1.62
CA GLU A 229 82.73 -61.68 -0.52
C GLU A 229 82.40 -60.25 -0.99
N GLU A 230 83.27 -59.62 -1.77
CA GLU A 230 83.05 -58.34 -2.46
C GLU A 230 81.78 -58.40 -3.34
N THR A 231 81.65 -59.47 -4.15
CA THR A 231 80.47 -59.67 -5.02
C THR A 231 79.19 -59.79 -4.21
N LYS A 232 79.18 -60.60 -3.14
CA LYS A 232 78.01 -60.74 -2.24
C LYS A 232 77.68 -59.44 -1.50
N ALA A 233 78.67 -58.61 -1.18
CA ALA A 233 78.41 -57.28 -0.61
C ALA A 233 77.72 -56.38 -1.64
N LEU A 234 78.21 -56.38 -2.88
CA LEU A 234 77.64 -55.60 -3.98
C LEU A 234 76.21 -56.06 -4.35
N GLU A 235 75.97 -57.37 -4.42
CA GLU A 235 74.63 -57.97 -4.63
C GLU A 235 73.61 -57.46 -3.61
N ARG A 236 73.94 -57.48 -2.31
CA ARG A 236 73.05 -56.96 -1.26
C ARG A 236 72.79 -55.47 -1.41
N THR A 237 73.83 -54.66 -1.68
CA THR A 237 73.63 -53.22 -1.88
C THR A 237 72.82 -52.91 -3.14
N THR A 238 72.88 -53.76 -4.17
CA THR A 238 72.03 -53.64 -5.36
C THR A 238 70.59 -53.96 -5.02
N GLN A 239 70.32 -55.07 -4.32
CA GLN A 239 68.97 -55.44 -3.84
C GLN A 239 68.37 -54.34 -2.95
N GLU A 240 69.14 -53.81 -1.99
CA GLU A 240 68.72 -52.68 -1.16
C GLU A 240 68.38 -51.43 -1.97
N LEU A 241 69.12 -51.15 -3.06
CA LEU A 241 68.85 -50.00 -3.93
C LEU A 241 67.64 -50.24 -4.83
N GLU A 242 67.44 -51.46 -5.32
CA GLU A 242 66.25 -51.88 -6.08
C GLU A 242 64.98 -51.80 -5.21
N GLU A 243 65.01 -52.29 -3.96
CA GLU A 243 63.89 -52.15 -3.01
C GLU A 243 63.58 -50.67 -2.73
N LYS A 244 64.59 -49.84 -2.46
CA LYS A 244 64.41 -48.39 -2.25
C LYS A 244 63.83 -47.71 -3.50
N LEU A 245 64.22 -48.15 -4.70
CA LEU A 245 63.76 -47.63 -5.99
C LEU A 245 62.31 -48.05 -6.29
N GLU A 246 61.91 -49.30 -6.01
CA GLU A 246 60.52 -49.72 -6.15
C GLU A 246 59.60 -49.05 -5.11
N VAL A 247 60.07 -48.84 -3.86
CA VAL A 247 59.33 -48.03 -2.87
C VAL A 247 59.15 -46.58 -3.36
N MET A 248 60.16 -45.99 -3.99
CA MET A 248 60.05 -44.64 -4.61
C MET A 248 59.15 -44.60 -5.85
N LYS A 249 58.95 -45.72 -6.57
CA LYS A 249 57.98 -45.85 -7.68
C LYS A 249 56.54 -46.10 -7.19
N ALA A 250 56.38 -46.82 -6.09
CA ALA A 250 55.08 -47.26 -5.59
C ALA A 250 54.34 -46.16 -4.81
N GLY A 251 55.07 -45.21 -4.22
CA GLY A 251 54.48 -43.97 -3.73
C GLY A 251 54.06 -43.05 -4.90
N PRO A 252 53.00 -42.23 -4.75
CA PRO A 252 52.72 -41.17 -5.72
C PRO A 252 53.93 -40.25 -5.81
N SER A 253 54.36 -39.90 -7.02
CA SER A 253 55.56 -39.09 -7.19
C SER A 253 55.40 -37.75 -6.48
N GLU A 254 56.47 -37.20 -5.90
CA GLU A 254 56.48 -35.83 -5.37
C GLU A 254 56.00 -34.84 -6.45
N VAL A 255 56.36 -35.08 -7.70
CA VAL A 255 55.92 -34.33 -8.89
C VAL A 255 54.41 -34.46 -9.13
N GLU A 256 53.78 -35.57 -8.77
CA GLU A 256 52.34 -35.79 -8.93
C GLU A 256 51.54 -35.17 -7.78
N MET A 257 52.03 -35.28 -6.54
CA MET A 257 51.45 -34.58 -5.40
C MET A 257 51.51 -33.05 -5.60
N LEU A 258 52.67 -32.51 -6.00
CA LEU A 258 52.83 -31.09 -6.31
C LEU A 258 52.00 -30.64 -7.54
N LYS A 259 51.76 -31.52 -8.52
CA LYS A 259 50.80 -31.23 -9.61
C LYS A 259 49.37 -31.16 -9.09
N ALA A 260 48.95 -32.10 -8.23
CA ALA A 260 47.61 -32.09 -7.65
C ALA A 260 47.40 -30.82 -6.80
N GLU A 261 48.32 -30.51 -5.89
CA GLU A 261 48.31 -29.28 -5.10
C GLU A 261 48.27 -28.03 -5.99
N ARG A 262 49.12 -27.97 -7.02
CA ARG A 262 49.09 -26.88 -8.02
C ARG A 262 47.71 -26.72 -8.65
N THR A 263 47.04 -27.80 -9.08
CA THR A 263 45.70 -27.67 -9.69
C THR A 263 44.63 -27.17 -8.71
N VAL A 264 44.74 -27.53 -7.42
CA VAL A 264 43.87 -26.96 -6.36
C VAL A 264 44.15 -25.47 -6.19
N LEU A 265 45.42 -25.07 -6.08
CA LEU A 265 45.84 -23.67 -5.93
C LEU A 265 45.49 -22.82 -7.17
N GLU A 266 45.60 -23.35 -8.39
CA GLU A 266 45.16 -22.67 -9.62
C GLU A 266 43.62 -22.48 -9.64
N GLY A 267 42.89 -23.47 -9.14
CA GLY A 267 41.44 -23.39 -8.93
C GLY A 267 41.04 -22.32 -7.91
N ASP A 268 41.73 -22.26 -6.77
CA ASP A 268 41.49 -21.25 -5.73
C ASP A 268 41.93 -19.84 -6.19
N MET A 269 43.06 -19.71 -6.89
CA MET A 269 43.44 -18.46 -7.56
C MET A 269 42.38 -18.00 -8.56
N LYS A 270 41.67 -18.92 -9.24
CA LYS A 270 40.51 -18.54 -10.06
C LYS A 270 39.37 -18.03 -9.19
N LYS A 271 38.91 -18.79 -8.17
CA LYS A 271 37.86 -18.35 -7.23
C LYS A 271 38.14 -16.96 -6.63
N PHE A 272 39.39 -16.67 -6.25
CA PHE A 272 39.78 -15.36 -5.73
C PHE A 272 39.72 -14.25 -6.78
N ARG A 273 40.13 -14.49 -8.04
CA ARG A 273 39.96 -13.51 -9.14
C ARG A 273 38.48 -13.24 -9.41
N ASP A 274 37.67 -14.30 -9.57
CA ASP A 274 36.22 -14.25 -9.79
C ASP A 274 35.46 -13.57 -8.63
N MET A 275 36.08 -13.46 -7.45
CA MET A 275 35.56 -12.76 -6.26
C MET A 275 36.04 -11.30 -6.19
N ILE A 276 37.30 -11.03 -6.54
CA ILE A 276 37.85 -9.67 -6.63
C ILE A 276 37.09 -8.89 -7.71
N GLU A 277 36.87 -9.46 -8.88
CA GLU A 277 36.12 -8.84 -9.98
C GLU A 277 34.71 -8.37 -9.51
N LYS A 278 33.94 -9.26 -8.86
CA LYS A 278 32.62 -8.93 -8.28
C LYS A 278 32.68 -7.87 -7.19
N LEU A 279 33.74 -7.85 -6.39
CA LEU A 279 33.95 -6.82 -5.36
C LEU A 279 34.32 -5.46 -6.00
N GLU A 280 35.04 -5.46 -7.12
CA GLU A 280 35.35 -4.25 -7.88
C GLU A 280 34.13 -3.72 -8.64
N GLU A 281 33.31 -4.58 -9.25
CA GLU A 281 31.99 -4.23 -9.81
C GLU A 281 31.08 -3.60 -8.74
N TYR A 282 30.91 -4.27 -7.59
CA TYR A 282 30.08 -3.78 -6.49
C TYR A 282 30.60 -2.44 -5.93
N LYS A 283 31.91 -2.30 -5.78
CA LYS A 283 32.57 -1.05 -5.38
C LYS A 283 32.35 0.06 -6.41
N ALA A 284 32.46 -0.24 -7.71
CA ALA A 284 32.23 0.71 -8.79
C ALA A 284 30.77 1.19 -8.79
N ALA A 285 29.80 0.27 -8.79
CA ALA A 285 28.38 0.58 -8.70
C ALA A 285 28.04 1.40 -7.45
N ARG A 286 28.58 1.04 -6.27
CA ARG A 286 28.36 1.80 -5.04
C ARG A 286 29.00 3.18 -5.08
N SER A 287 30.15 3.34 -5.74
CA SER A 287 30.80 4.64 -5.93
C SER A 287 30.01 5.56 -6.87
N ALA A 288 29.43 5.02 -7.95
CA ALA A 288 28.57 5.78 -8.85
C ALA A 288 27.31 6.30 -8.14
N ILE A 289 26.65 5.46 -7.33
CA ILE A 289 25.51 5.86 -6.49
C ILE A 289 25.90 6.95 -5.49
N LEU A 290 27.06 6.82 -4.82
CA LEU A 290 27.54 7.85 -3.88
C LEU A 290 27.80 9.19 -4.58
N GLU A 291 28.35 9.16 -5.79
CA GLU A 291 28.65 10.35 -6.59
C GLU A 291 27.36 11.03 -7.12
N GLU A 292 26.36 10.23 -7.52
CA GLU A 292 25.01 10.72 -7.87
C GLU A 292 24.34 11.39 -6.65
N LYS A 293 24.43 10.77 -5.45
CA LYS A 293 23.87 11.38 -4.23
C LYS A 293 24.64 12.62 -3.76
N ARG A 294 25.95 12.72 -4.02
CA ARG A 294 26.72 13.96 -3.80
C ARG A 294 26.21 15.10 -4.68
N LYS A 295 26.07 14.88 -5.98
CA LYS A 295 25.54 15.88 -6.92
C LYS A 295 24.11 16.30 -6.57
N CYS A 296 23.26 15.35 -6.17
CA CYS A 296 21.92 15.65 -5.67
C CYS A 296 21.93 16.49 -4.38
N LEU A 297 22.88 16.23 -3.47
CA LEU A 297 23.06 17.01 -2.24
C LEU A 297 23.58 18.42 -2.54
N GLU A 298 24.55 18.59 -3.43
CA GLU A 298 25.08 19.89 -3.87
C GLU A 298 23.98 20.77 -4.48
N VAL A 299 23.14 20.22 -5.36
CA VAL A 299 21.98 20.93 -5.92
C VAL A 299 21.00 21.34 -4.81
N LYS A 300 20.74 20.47 -3.81
CA LYS A 300 19.87 20.81 -2.67
C LYS A 300 20.47 21.85 -1.72
N ILE A 301 21.81 21.91 -1.60
CA ILE A 301 22.49 22.96 -0.83
C ILE A 301 22.36 24.30 -1.55
N ALA A 302 22.63 24.34 -2.86
CA ALA A 302 22.47 25.56 -3.67
C ALA A 302 21.01 26.08 -3.68
N GLU A 303 20.02 25.19 -3.77
CA GLU A 303 18.60 25.55 -3.68
C GLU A 303 18.25 26.11 -2.30
N LYS A 304 18.73 25.47 -1.22
CA LYS A 304 18.57 25.99 0.14
C LYS A 304 19.19 27.38 0.30
N GLU A 305 20.39 27.60 -0.23
CA GLU A 305 21.07 28.89 -0.19
C GLU A 305 20.30 29.96 -0.97
N ARG A 306 19.74 29.65 -2.15
CA ARG A 306 18.84 30.57 -2.86
C ARG A 306 17.62 30.92 -2.03
N ILE A 307 16.98 29.91 -1.42
CA ILE A 307 15.79 30.09 -0.57
C ILE A 307 16.13 30.92 0.69
N CYS A 308 17.33 30.76 1.27
CA CYS A 308 17.78 31.61 2.38
C CYS A 308 17.94 33.08 1.95
N VAL A 309 18.62 33.34 0.83
CA VAL A 309 18.80 34.71 0.29
C VAL A 309 17.45 35.34 -0.08
N GLU A 310 16.52 34.56 -0.64
CA GLU A 310 15.17 35.01 -0.97
C GLU A 310 14.35 35.34 0.29
N ASN A 311 14.42 34.51 1.34
CA ASN A 311 13.80 34.80 2.63
C ASN A 311 14.41 36.03 3.32
N GLU A 312 15.72 36.23 3.25
CA GLU A 312 16.37 37.45 3.76
C GLU A 312 15.96 38.70 2.98
N ALA A 313 15.75 38.59 1.67
CA ALA A 313 15.25 39.69 0.83
C ALA A 313 13.74 39.95 1.04
N LEU A 314 12.94 38.92 1.34
CA LEU A 314 11.55 39.08 1.78
C LEU A 314 11.49 39.73 3.16
N LYS A 315 12.28 39.25 4.12
CA LYS A 315 12.35 39.80 5.48
C LYS A 315 12.78 41.26 5.49
N ARG A 316 13.81 41.63 4.72
CA ARG A 316 14.19 43.04 4.52
C ARG A 316 13.07 43.88 3.90
N ARG A 317 12.37 43.39 2.88
CA ARG A 317 11.20 44.11 2.33
C ARG A 317 10.07 44.30 3.35
N VAL A 318 9.83 43.33 4.24
CA VAL A 318 8.83 43.46 5.32
C VAL A 318 9.30 44.44 6.41
N GLU A 319 10.61 44.48 6.71
CA GLU A 319 11.22 45.45 7.63
C GLU A 319 11.25 46.88 7.04
N GLU A 320 11.53 47.02 5.74
CA GLU A 320 11.46 48.27 4.97
C GLU A 320 10.02 48.78 4.79
N GLN A 321 9.05 47.87 4.65
CA GLN A 321 7.61 48.19 4.73
C GLN A 321 7.18 48.67 6.13
N GLY A 322 8.06 48.55 7.13
CA GLY A 322 8.00 49.32 8.37
C GLY A 322 6.65 49.21 9.07
N ILE A 323 6.25 48.00 9.47
CA ILE A 323 4.95 47.71 10.09
C ILE A 323 4.72 48.62 11.29
N ASN A 324 4.07 49.75 11.04
CA ASN A 324 3.62 50.68 12.05
C ASN A 324 2.58 49.94 12.89
N ALA A 325 2.89 49.68 14.16
CA ALA A 325 1.98 48.93 15.04
C ALA A 325 0.59 49.58 15.10
N ARG A 326 0.49 50.91 14.95
CA ARG A 326 -0.78 51.62 14.83
C ARG A 326 -1.58 51.25 13.58
N ASP A 327 -0.93 51.06 12.44
CA ASP A 327 -1.61 50.66 11.19
C ASP A 327 -1.97 49.17 11.21
N ALA A 328 -1.15 48.31 11.81
CA ALA A 328 -1.52 46.91 12.06
C ALA A 328 -2.72 46.79 13.01
N GLU A 329 -2.74 47.55 14.11
CA GLU A 329 -3.92 47.62 14.99
C GLU A 329 -5.12 48.31 14.33
N ARG A 330 -4.91 49.31 13.46
CA ARG A 330 -5.97 49.97 12.70
C ARG A 330 -6.62 48.98 11.74
N MET A 331 -5.84 48.28 10.92
CA MET A 331 -6.33 47.20 10.07
C MET A 331 -7.02 46.10 10.87
N LYS A 332 -6.55 45.78 12.10
CA LYS A 332 -7.25 44.85 12.98
C LYS A 332 -8.63 45.38 13.43
N ARG A 333 -8.74 46.66 13.81
CA ARG A 333 -10.03 47.28 14.18
C ARG A 333 -10.97 47.38 12.97
N GLU A 334 -10.45 47.72 11.80
CA GLU A 334 -11.19 47.79 10.54
C GLU A 334 -11.66 46.39 10.10
N LEU A 335 -10.81 45.35 10.22
CA LEU A 335 -11.21 43.96 10.02
C LEU A 335 -12.30 43.53 11.01
N GLN A 336 -12.17 43.81 12.31
CA GLN A 336 -13.19 43.45 13.30
C GLN A 336 -14.52 44.18 13.08
N ALA A 337 -14.49 45.42 12.56
CA ALA A 337 -15.69 46.16 12.15
C ALA A 337 -16.31 45.57 10.87
N LEU A 338 -15.49 45.12 9.91
CA LEU A 338 -15.96 44.43 8.71
C LEU A 338 -16.51 43.03 9.02
N GLU A 339 -15.87 42.26 9.91
CA GLU A 339 -16.36 40.97 10.42
C GLU A 339 -17.73 41.14 11.10
N GLY A 340 -17.88 42.17 11.94
CA GLY A 340 -19.17 42.52 12.55
C GLY A 340 -20.23 42.92 11.51
N SER A 341 -19.88 43.76 10.54
CA SER A 341 -20.82 44.17 9.48
C SER A 341 -21.18 43.02 8.54
N ILE A 342 -20.25 42.11 8.24
CA ILE A 342 -20.53 40.86 7.50
C ILE A 342 -21.50 40.02 8.30
N ALA A 343 -21.27 39.80 9.60
CA ALA A 343 -22.19 39.06 10.45
C ALA A 343 -23.59 39.70 10.48
N GLU A 344 -23.72 41.02 10.62
CA GLU A 344 -25.00 41.74 10.54
C GLU A 344 -25.70 41.58 9.17
N ILE A 345 -24.94 41.58 8.07
CA ILE A 345 -25.45 41.37 6.71
C ILE A 345 -25.86 39.92 6.50
N GLU A 346 -25.12 38.93 7.01
CA GLU A 346 -25.50 37.52 6.95
C GLU A 346 -26.73 37.22 7.81
N ASP A 347 -26.81 37.79 9.01
CA ASP A 347 -27.97 37.66 9.90
C ASP A 347 -29.21 38.33 9.27
N SER A 348 -29.01 39.42 8.52
CA SER A 348 -30.05 40.07 7.72
C SER A 348 -30.45 39.24 6.50
N ARG A 349 -29.48 38.63 5.79
CA ARG A 349 -29.71 37.69 4.68
C ARG A 349 -30.55 36.51 5.15
N ASN A 350 -30.16 35.86 6.24
CA ASN A 350 -30.87 34.72 6.82
C ASN A 350 -32.34 35.08 7.15
N LYS A 351 -32.60 36.27 7.71
CA LYS A 351 -33.96 36.77 8.01
C LYS A 351 -34.76 37.15 6.75
N TRP A 352 -34.11 37.40 5.62
CA TRP A 352 -34.79 37.58 4.33
C TRP A 352 -35.01 36.25 3.59
N GLU A 353 -34.07 35.30 3.72
CA GLU A 353 -34.23 33.93 3.23
C GLU A 353 -35.37 33.21 3.98
N GLU A 354 -35.47 33.33 5.30
CA GLU A 354 -36.57 32.78 6.11
C GLU A 354 -37.95 33.31 5.66
N LYS A 355 -38.05 34.62 5.42
CA LYS A 355 -39.25 35.24 4.82
C LYS A 355 -39.52 34.77 3.39
N GLY A 356 -38.47 34.52 2.61
CA GLY A 356 -38.57 33.91 1.29
C GLY A 356 -39.19 32.52 1.37
N TRP A 357 -38.68 31.66 2.26
CA TRP A 357 -39.22 30.33 2.53
C TRP A 357 -40.66 30.36 3.05
N GLU A 358 -41.02 31.33 3.89
CA GLU A 358 -42.40 31.53 4.36
C GLU A 358 -43.33 31.91 3.18
N VAL A 359 -42.94 32.88 2.36
CA VAL A 359 -43.71 33.32 1.18
C VAL A 359 -43.82 32.21 0.13
N ASP A 360 -42.74 31.49 -0.18
CA ASP A 360 -42.77 30.34 -1.10
C ASP A 360 -43.64 29.19 -0.55
N SER A 361 -43.66 28.99 0.77
CA SER A 361 -44.55 28.02 1.41
C SER A 361 -46.02 28.44 1.32
N MET A 362 -46.32 29.73 1.48
CA MET A 362 -47.67 30.28 1.26
C MET A 362 -48.10 30.14 -0.20
N ILE A 363 -47.24 30.52 -1.15
CA ILE A 363 -47.48 30.37 -2.60
C ILE A 363 -47.71 28.89 -2.94
N GLY A 364 -46.88 27.97 -2.46
CA GLY A 364 -47.03 26.53 -2.69
C GLY A 364 -48.30 25.93 -2.07
N HIS A 365 -48.79 26.49 -0.97
CA HIS A 365 -50.06 26.08 -0.35
C HIS A 365 -51.27 26.63 -1.12
N ASP A 366 -51.26 27.89 -1.52
CA ASP A 366 -52.35 28.50 -2.28
C ASP A 366 -52.39 28.03 -3.74
N TYR A 367 -51.25 27.65 -4.33
CA TYR A 367 -51.19 26.97 -5.62
C TYR A 367 -51.86 25.59 -5.55
N LYS A 368 -51.66 24.81 -4.47
CA LYS A 368 -52.38 23.52 -4.27
C LYS A 368 -53.89 23.70 -4.12
N LYS A 369 -54.34 24.78 -3.44
CA LYS A 369 -55.77 25.16 -3.44
C LYS A 369 -56.26 25.49 -4.84
N LEU A 370 -55.45 26.21 -5.63
CA LEU A 370 -55.78 26.57 -6.99
C LEU A 370 -55.86 25.34 -7.91
N GLU A 371 -54.97 24.35 -7.74
CA GLU A 371 -55.04 23.04 -8.40
C GLU A 371 -56.35 22.32 -8.06
N GLN A 372 -56.74 22.27 -6.78
CA GLN A 372 -58.01 21.67 -6.38
C GLN A 372 -59.20 22.41 -7.01
N LEU A 373 -59.24 23.74 -6.95
CA LEU A 373 -60.31 24.55 -7.53
C LEU A 373 -60.35 24.43 -9.07
N MET A 374 -59.20 24.29 -9.74
CA MET A 374 -59.09 24.00 -11.17
C MET A 374 -59.65 22.61 -11.49
N ILE A 375 -59.38 21.59 -10.67
CA ILE A 375 -59.97 20.26 -10.82
C ILE A 375 -61.49 20.31 -10.64
N GLU A 376 -61.99 21.01 -9.62
CA GLU A 376 -63.42 21.16 -9.35
C GLU A 376 -64.14 21.94 -10.47
N ALA A 377 -63.56 23.04 -10.94
CA ALA A 377 -64.09 23.82 -12.07
C ALA A 377 -64.07 23.02 -13.38
N ASN A 378 -62.98 22.32 -13.69
CA ASN A 378 -62.88 21.45 -14.88
C ASN A 378 -63.87 20.27 -14.80
N GLN A 379 -64.14 19.72 -13.61
CA GLN A 379 -65.22 18.76 -13.42
C GLN A 379 -66.60 19.39 -13.68
N ALA A 380 -66.86 20.60 -13.18
CA ALA A 380 -68.12 21.31 -13.43
C ALA A 380 -68.34 21.60 -14.92
N MET A 381 -67.31 22.05 -15.64
CA MET A 381 -67.38 22.29 -17.09
C MET A 381 -67.63 21.00 -17.89
N ARG A 382 -67.05 19.86 -17.48
CA ARG A 382 -67.39 18.54 -18.05
C ARG A 382 -68.85 18.14 -17.78
N ARG A 383 -69.41 18.43 -16.60
CA ARG A 383 -70.85 18.21 -16.30
C ARG A 383 -71.76 19.07 -17.18
N LEU A 384 -71.35 20.30 -17.46
CA LEU A 384 -72.00 21.24 -18.39
C LEU A 384 -71.77 20.89 -19.88
N LYS A 385 -70.98 19.85 -20.20
CA LYS A 385 -70.59 19.45 -21.55
C LYS A 385 -69.89 20.54 -22.38
N LEU A 386 -69.24 21.49 -21.72
CA LEU A 386 -68.39 22.47 -22.39
C LEU A 386 -67.16 21.75 -22.98
N GLY A 387 -66.73 22.20 -24.17
CA GLY A 387 -65.60 21.62 -24.90
C GLY A 387 -64.27 21.73 -24.15
N ASN A 388 -63.31 20.89 -24.51
CA ASN A 388 -61.98 20.85 -23.86
C ASN A 388 -61.19 22.17 -24.00
N GLU A 389 -61.58 23.04 -24.95
CA GLU A 389 -61.04 24.39 -25.17
C GLU A 389 -61.27 25.36 -24.00
N TYR A 390 -62.14 24.99 -23.04
CA TYR A 390 -62.49 25.81 -21.87
C TYR A 390 -61.84 25.35 -20.56
N HIS A 391 -61.07 24.24 -20.55
CA HIS A 391 -60.49 23.70 -19.32
C HIS A 391 -59.31 24.56 -18.84
N PHE A 392 -59.36 25.01 -17.58
CA PHE A 392 -58.24 25.69 -16.94
C PHE A 392 -57.00 24.78 -16.90
N GLN A 393 -55.84 25.33 -17.21
CA GLN A 393 -54.55 24.64 -17.17
C GLN A 393 -53.56 25.55 -16.45
N LEU A 394 -53.08 25.16 -15.27
CA LEU A 394 -52.30 26.04 -14.42
C LEU A 394 -50.83 26.09 -14.83
N GLU A 395 -50.26 27.29 -14.90
CA GLU A 395 -48.83 27.52 -15.08
C GLU A 395 -48.22 28.21 -13.86
N ALA A 396 -47.43 27.45 -13.08
CA ALA A 396 -46.76 27.90 -11.86
C ALA A 396 -45.73 29.04 -12.02
N LYS A 397 -45.57 29.59 -13.24
CA LYS A 397 -44.66 30.71 -13.56
C LYS A 397 -45.37 31.92 -14.19
N GLY A 398 -46.70 31.88 -14.28
CA GLY A 398 -47.47 33.02 -14.79
C GLY A 398 -47.28 34.26 -13.92
N SER A 399 -46.96 35.39 -14.55
CA SER A 399 -46.86 36.71 -13.92
C SER A 399 -48.18 37.48 -13.97
N SER A 400 -49.13 37.05 -14.81
CA SER A 400 -50.52 37.52 -14.83
C SER A 400 -51.52 36.41 -14.50
N THR A 401 -52.70 36.78 -13.99
CA THR A 401 -53.79 35.82 -13.70
C THR A 401 -54.29 35.07 -14.93
N ARG A 402 -54.03 35.57 -16.15
CA ARG A 402 -54.33 34.87 -17.40
C ARG A 402 -53.32 33.74 -17.66
N GLU A 403 -52.03 33.99 -17.42
CA GLU A 403 -50.99 32.96 -17.56
C GLU A 403 -51.16 31.87 -16.50
N VAL A 404 -51.34 32.26 -15.22
CA VAL A 404 -51.49 31.31 -14.10
C VAL A 404 -52.68 30.36 -14.30
N LEU A 405 -53.76 30.79 -14.99
CA LEU A 405 -54.95 29.98 -15.25
C LEU A 405 -54.97 29.30 -16.64
N GLY A 406 -54.03 29.63 -17.53
CA GLY A 406 -53.97 29.20 -18.93
C GLY A 406 -55.05 29.82 -19.84
N ILE A 407 -56.23 30.14 -19.29
CA ILE A 407 -57.39 30.70 -20.01
C ILE A 407 -57.85 31.99 -19.34
N ASP A 408 -58.15 33.02 -20.15
CA ASP A 408 -58.78 34.24 -19.64
C ASP A 408 -60.27 34.01 -19.32
N TYR A 409 -60.55 33.88 -18.02
CA TYR A 409 -61.91 33.80 -17.47
C TYR A 409 -62.83 34.92 -17.97
N LYS A 410 -62.35 36.16 -18.15
CA LYS A 410 -63.19 37.32 -18.48
C LYS A 410 -63.58 37.38 -19.95
N SER A 411 -62.69 37.01 -20.87
CA SER A 411 -62.92 37.13 -22.32
C SER A 411 -63.28 35.82 -23.03
N VAL A 412 -62.95 34.66 -22.46
CA VAL A 412 -63.23 33.34 -23.07
C VAL A 412 -64.32 32.59 -22.32
N LEU A 413 -64.11 32.26 -21.03
CA LEU A 413 -65.03 31.39 -20.31
C LEU A 413 -66.33 32.10 -19.91
N LYS A 414 -66.27 33.32 -19.38
CA LYS A 414 -67.48 34.05 -18.94
C LYS A 414 -68.46 34.34 -20.10
N PRO A 415 -68.02 34.75 -21.31
CA PRO A 415 -68.94 34.88 -22.45
C PRO A 415 -69.53 33.55 -22.89
N ALA A 416 -68.76 32.45 -22.90
CA ALA A 416 -69.28 31.12 -23.26
C ALA A 416 -70.31 30.59 -22.24
N LEU A 417 -70.07 30.80 -20.95
CA LEU A 417 -71.05 30.51 -19.89
C LEU A 417 -72.29 31.39 -20.01
N ALA A 418 -72.13 32.68 -20.36
CA ALA A 418 -73.27 33.57 -20.59
C ALA A 418 -74.09 33.17 -21.81
N SER A 419 -73.47 32.73 -22.91
CA SER A 419 -74.22 32.20 -24.07
C SER A 419 -74.94 30.90 -23.75
N LEU A 420 -74.34 30.01 -22.94
CA LEU A 420 -75.00 28.78 -22.49
C LEU A 420 -76.16 29.08 -21.53
N ASP A 421 -76.00 30.03 -20.62
CA ASP A 421 -77.06 30.50 -19.73
C ASP A 421 -78.21 31.15 -20.52
N GLU A 422 -77.93 32.02 -21.50
CA GLU A 422 -78.97 32.58 -22.38
C GLU A 422 -79.61 31.54 -23.31
N GLU A 423 -78.89 30.51 -23.76
CA GLU A 423 -79.48 29.39 -24.53
C GLU A 423 -80.37 28.50 -23.65
N ILE A 424 -79.94 28.20 -22.41
CA ILE A 424 -80.74 27.48 -21.42
C ILE A 424 -81.97 28.30 -21.05
N LYS A 425 -81.82 29.60 -20.75
CA LYS A 425 -82.92 30.55 -20.51
C LYS A 425 -83.88 30.54 -21.68
N LYS A 426 -83.41 30.72 -22.93
CA LYS A 426 -84.24 30.70 -24.13
C LYS A 426 -85.02 29.40 -24.28
N SER A 427 -84.38 28.23 -24.17
CA SER A 427 -85.11 26.95 -24.26
C SER A 427 -86.03 26.71 -23.05
N SER A 428 -85.75 27.31 -21.89
CA SER A 428 -86.62 27.25 -20.71
C SER A 428 -87.81 28.21 -20.83
N MET A 429 -87.61 29.36 -21.49
CA MET A 429 -88.64 30.35 -21.79
C MET A 429 -89.58 29.81 -22.86
N GLU A 430 -89.06 29.21 -23.94
CA GLU A 430 -89.87 28.50 -24.95
C GLU A 430 -90.72 27.38 -24.32
N LYS A 431 -90.17 26.64 -23.35
CA LYS A 431 -90.91 25.63 -22.57
C LYS A 431 -91.92 26.26 -21.60
N LEU A 432 -91.59 27.40 -21.00
CA LEU A 432 -92.47 28.13 -20.08
C LEU A 432 -93.63 28.80 -20.83
N GLU A 433 -93.39 29.37 -22.00
CA GLU A 433 -94.39 29.90 -22.94
C GLU A 433 -95.29 28.77 -23.47
N GLY A 434 -94.73 27.60 -23.74
CA GLY A 434 -95.50 26.37 -24.01
C GLY A 434 -96.40 25.97 -22.83
N LEU A 435 -95.87 25.99 -21.60
CA LEU A 435 -96.64 25.72 -20.37
C LEU A 435 -97.70 26.81 -20.07
N ILE A 436 -97.42 28.08 -20.39
CA ILE A 436 -98.36 29.20 -20.27
C ILE A 436 -99.48 29.05 -21.31
N SER A 437 -99.15 28.65 -22.54
CA SER A 437 -100.12 28.38 -23.60
C SER A 437 -101.06 27.21 -23.23
N LEU A 438 -100.49 26.13 -22.67
CA LEU A 438 -101.25 25.02 -22.10
C LEU A 438 -102.13 25.47 -20.92
N ARG A 439 -101.62 26.30 -20.01
CA ARG A 439 -102.42 26.90 -18.93
C ARG A 439 -103.52 27.82 -19.45
N GLN A 440 -103.30 28.57 -20.52
CA GLN A 440 -104.33 29.40 -21.13
C GLN A 440 -105.43 28.54 -21.75
N GLN A 441 -105.10 27.42 -22.41
CA GLN A 441 -106.10 26.45 -22.86
C GLN A 441 -106.88 25.84 -21.67
N ASP A 442 -106.21 25.46 -20.59
CA ASP A 442 -106.85 24.91 -19.38
C ASP A 442 -107.78 25.92 -18.70
N VAL A 443 -107.37 27.19 -18.58
CA VAL A 443 -108.19 28.31 -18.09
C VAL A 443 -109.37 28.60 -19.03
N GLU A 444 -109.18 28.58 -20.34
CA GLU A 444 -110.27 28.79 -21.30
C GLU A 444 -111.28 27.62 -21.29
N MET A 445 -110.80 26.39 -21.07
CA MET A 445 -111.65 25.20 -20.94
C MET A 445 -112.40 25.16 -19.60
N THR A 446 -111.77 25.53 -18.49
CA THR A 446 -112.48 25.71 -17.21
C THR A 446 -113.49 26.84 -17.27
N ALA A 447 -113.17 27.98 -17.89
CA ALA A 447 -114.15 29.06 -18.13
C ALA A 447 -115.35 28.60 -18.98
N LYS A 448 -115.14 27.74 -19.99
CA LYS A 448 -116.24 27.12 -20.78
C LYS A 448 -117.08 26.13 -19.95
N ILE A 449 -116.47 25.40 -19.02
CA ILE A 449 -117.17 24.53 -18.06
C ILE A 449 -117.99 25.37 -17.07
N GLU A 450 -117.41 26.45 -16.56
CA GLU A 450 -118.02 27.33 -15.56
C GLU A 450 -119.17 28.15 -16.14
N ALA A 451 -119.05 28.64 -17.38
CA ALA A 451 -120.16 29.24 -18.13
C ALA A 451 -121.32 28.25 -18.34
N LYS A 452 -121.02 26.94 -18.56
CA LYS A 452 -122.05 25.89 -18.62
C LYS A 452 -122.67 25.59 -17.25
N LYS A 453 -121.89 25.54 -16.16
CA LYS A 453 -122.42 25.44 -14.79
C LYS A 453 -123.36 26.60 -14.47
N ASN A 454 -122.95 27.84 -14.74
CA ASN A 454 -123.77 29.03 -14.49
C ASN A 454 -125.08 29.01 -15.32
N ARG A 455 -125.06 28.43 -16.52
CA ARG A 455 -126.27 28.22 -17.33
C ARG A 455 -127.15 27.07 -16.81
N ILE A 456 -126.58 26.06 -16.15
CA ILE A 456 -127.34 25.04 -15.42
C ILE A 456 -127.98 25.67 -14.17
N SER A 457 -127.22 26.36 -13.33
CA SER A 457 -127.77 26.92 -12.09
C SER A 457 -128.71 28.11 -12.25
N THR A 458 -128.70 28.79 -13.41
CA THR A 458 -129.78 29.72 -13.78
C THR A 458 -131.07 29.01 -14.21
N LEU A 459 -130.98 27.80 -14.79
CA LEU A 459 -132.14 26.94 -15.04
C LEU A 459 -132.65 26.31 -13.73
N GLU A 460 -131.76 25.81 -12.87
CA GLU A 460 -132.12 25.29 -11.54
C GLU A 460 -132.81 26.37 -10.70
N ALA A 461 -132.28 27.60 -10.68
CA ALA A 461 -132.93 28.73 -10.00
C ALA A 461 -134.32 29.05 -10.57
N HIS A 462 -134.51 28.94 -11.89
CA HIS A 462 -135.81 29.16 -12.52
C HIS A 462 -136.81 28.04 -12.18
N THR A 463 -136.38 26.77 -12.15
CA THR A 463 -137.21 25.64 -11.67
C THR A 463 -137.62 25.83 -10.21
N ASN A 464 -136.67 26.16 -9.32
CA ASN A 464 -136.96 26.43 -7.91
C ASN A 464 -137.92 27.61 -7.70
N GLU A 465 -137.89 28.61 -8.57
CA GLU A 465 -138.84 29.74 -8.52
C GLU A 465 -140.25 29.33 -8.96
N VAL A 466 -140.37 28.51 -10.02
CA VAL A 466 -141.67 27.95 -10.44
C VAL A 466 -142.25 27.02 -9.36
N GLU A 467 -141.41 26.20 -8.71
CA GLU A 467 -141.83 25.37 -7.57
C GLU A 467 -142.29 26.22 -6.37
N LYS A 468 -141.57 27.31 -6.04
CA LYS A 468 -142.01 28.26 -5.00
C LYS A 468 -143.34 28.93 -5.32
N GLN A 469 -143.60 29.27 -6.58
CA GLN A 469 -144.88 29.86 -6.98
C GLN A 469 -146.03 28.83 -6.89
N LEU A 470 -145.78 27.56 -7.25
CA LEU A 470 -146.73 26.47 -7.01
C LEU A 470 -146.99 26.25 -5.51
N ASP A 471 -145.96 26.31 -4.66
CA ASP A 471 -146.09 26.16 -3.21
C ASP A 471 -146.65 27.40 -2.50
N LEU A 472 -146.60 28.58 -3.13
CA LEU A 472 -147.33 29.77 -2.70
C LEU A 472 -148.82 29.62 -3.01
N MET A 473 -149.17 29.35 -4.26
CA MET A 473 -150.56 29.08 -4.68
C MET A 473 -151.22 27.98 -3.84
N ARG A 474 -150.48 26.91 -3.50
CA ARG A 474 -150.98 25.80 -2.67
C ARG A 474 -151.24 26.23 -1.21
N ARG A 475 -150.41 27.13 -0.65
CA ARG A 475 -150.64 27.73 0.68
C ARG A 475 -151.79 28.73 0.66
N GLU A 476 -151.87 29.61 -0.33
CA GLU A 476 -152.98 30.57 -0.47
C GLU A 476 -154.33 29.85 -0.59
N THR A 477 -154.37 28.74 -1.32
CA THR A 477 -155.55 27.87 -1.39
C THR A 477 -155.92 27.27 -0.03
N MET A 478 -154.95 26.73 0.71
CA MET A 478 -155.17 26.21 2.08
C MET A 478 -155.62 27.31 3.05
N GLU A 479 -154.98 28.48 3.01
CA GLU A 479 -155.34 29.63 3.83
C GLU A 479 -156.74 30.17 3.52
N PHE A 480 -157.16 30.16 2.25
CA PHE A 480 -158.53 30.53 1.87
C PHE A 480 -159.55 29.54 2.45
N THR A 481 -159.31 28.23 2.33
CA THR A 481 -160.19 27.21 2.95
C THR A 481 -160.21 27.31 4.48
N SER A 482 -159.08 27.67 5.10
CA SER A 482 -158.98 27.90 6.55
C SER A 482 -159.77 29.15 6.99
N ARG A 483 -159.64 30.26 6.26
CA ARG A 483 -160.37 31.51 6.54
C ARG A 483 -161.89 31.28 6.52
N ASN A 484 -162.44 30.68 5.47
CA ASN A 484 -163.87 30.34 5.40
C ASN A 484 -164.33 29.51 6.61
N ALA A 485 -163.62 28.43 6.96
CA ALA A 485 -163.98 27.59 8.10
C ALA A 485 -163.92 28.33 9.45
N THR A 486 -162.99 29.29 9.61
CA THR A 486 -162.93 30.13 10.82
C THR A 486 -163.98 31.25 10.86
N GLU A 487 -164.48 31.69 9.71
CA GLU A 487 -165.51 32.73 9.62
C GLU A 487 -166.90 32.13 9.85
N GLU A 488 -167.18 30.96 9.25
CA GLU A 488 -168.37 30.14 9.53
C GLU A 488 -168.50 29.84 11.03
N LYS A 489 -167.41 29.41 11.68
CA LYS A 489 -167.40 29.13 13.13
C LYS A 489 -167.66 30.37 13.99
N LYS A 490 -167.18 31.55 13.58
CA LYS A 490 -167.41 32.83 14.27
C LYS A 490 -168.85 33.34 14.12
N MET A 491 -169.50 33.12 12.98
CA MET A 491 -170.91 33.48 12.82
C MET A 491 -171.83 32.65 13.73
N VAL A 492 -171.47 31.40 14.02
CA VAL A 492 -172.18 30.57 15.02
C VAL A 492 -171.94 31.09 16.44
N GLU A 493 -170.67 31.28 16.84
CA GLU A 493 -170.33 31.75 18.19
C GLU A 493 -170.94 33.12 18.51
N ALA A 494 -170.94 34.06 17.57
CA ALA A 494 -171.57 35.38 17.75
C ALA A 494 -173.10 35.31 17.95
N ALA A 495 -173.78 34.39 17.26
CA ALA A 495 -175.23 34.20 17.40
C ALA A 495 -175.62 33.61 18.77
N GLU A 496 -174.75 32.77 19.35
CA GLU A 496 -174.95 32.23 20.70
C GLU A 496 -174.68 33.27 21.81
N GLU A 497 -173.69 34.16 21.63
CA GLU A 497 -173.40 35.24 22.58
C GLU A 497 -174.49 36.33 22.59
N GLU A 498 -175.02 36.74 21.43
CA GLU A 498 -176.09 37.75 21.37
C GLU A 498 -177.40 37.24 22.01
N GLY A 499 -177.71 35.94 21.85
CA GLY A 499 -178.82 35.29 22.55
C GLY A 499 -178.64 35.26 24.07
N GLN A 500 -177.43 35.01 24.57
CA GLN A 500 -177.12 35.06 26.01
C GLN A 500 -177.21 36.48 26.58
N SER A 501 -176.76 37.49 25.83
CA SER A 501 -176.87 38.90 26.19
C SER A 501 -178.33 39.32 26.39
N MET A 502 -179.20 38.98 25.44
CA MET A 502 -180.64 39.28 25.51
C MET A 502 -181.30 38.65 26.75
N GLY A 503 -180.94 37.39 27.05
CA GLY A 503 -181.44 36.65 28.22
C GLY A 503 -180.90 37.13 29.57
N VAL A 504 -179.93 38.04 29.63
CA VAL A 504 -179.49 38.74 30.87
C VAL A 504 -180.35 39.98 31.11
N VAL A 505 -180.56 40.81 30.07
CA VAL A 505 -181.37 42.04 30.16
C VAL A 505 -182.80 41.75 30.63
N GLU A 506 -183.39 40.65 30.15
CA GLU A 506 -184.74 40.21 30.56
C GLU A 506 -184.82 39.81 32.05
N ARG A 507 -183.71 39.28 32.62
CA ARG A 507 -183.61 38.95 34.06
C ARG A 507 -183.47 40.19 34.94
N GLU A 508 -182.59 41.11 34.56
CA GLU A 508 -182.35 42.34 35.34
C GLU A 508 -183.60 43.23 35.41
N ALA A 509 -184.39 43.29 34.33
CA ALA A 509 -185.69 43.95 34.32
C ALA A 509 -186.68 43.33 35.34
N ALA A 510 -186.72 42.00 35.46
CA ALA A 510 -187.57 41.30 36.42
C ALA A 510 -187.11 41.53 37.87
N GLU A 511 -185.80 41.54 38.14
CA GLU A 511 -185.25 41.80 39.47
C GLU A 511 -185.46 43.26 39.92
N PHE A 512 -185.38 44.23 39.01
CA PHE A 512 -185.67 45.64 39.29
C PHE A 512 -187.11 45.85 39.80
N VAL A 513 -188.10 45.20 39.17
CA VAL A 513 -189.50 45.22 39.61
C VAL A 513 -189.65 44.57 40.99
N LYS A 514 -188.97 43.45 41.22
CA LYS A 514 -189.02 42.73 42.51
C LYS A 514 -188.41 43.55 43.66
N ALA A 515 -187.25 44.17 43.45
CA ALA A 515 -186.59 45.04 44.43
C ALA A 515 -187.41 46.32 44.72
N SER A 516 -188.07 46.88 43.72
CA SER A 516 -188.97 48.03 43.87
C SER A 516 -190.11 47.75 44.86
N SER A 517 -190.74 46.55 44.79
CA SER A 517 -191.81 46.18 45.72
C SER A 517 -191.33 46.00 47.18
N ALA A 518 -190.16 45.40 47.39
CA ALA A 518 -189.57 45.23 48.72
C ALA A 518 -189.32 46.58 49.41
N LYS A 519 -188.91 47.59 48.63
CA LYS A 519 -188.66 48.97 49.08
C LYS A 519 -189.90 49.71 49.59
N LEU A 520 -191.10 49.23 49.28
CA LEU A 520 -192.36 49.73 49.84
C LEU A 520 -192.70 49.04 51.18
N GLN A 521 -192.51 47.72 51.25
CA GLN A 521 -192.84 46.91 52.43
C GLN A 521 -191.97 47.26 53.65
N GLU A 522 -190.67 47.49 53.43
CA GLU A 522 -189.71 47.74 54.51
C GLU A 522 -189.97 49.07 55.24
N VAL A 523 -190.22 50.14 54.48
CA VAL A 523 -190.49 51.50 54.99
C VAL A 523 -191.68 51.52 55.95
N ILE A 524 -192.75 50.77 55.64
CA ILE A 524 -193.90 50.61 56.52
C ILE A 524 -193.44 50.04 57.87
N THR A 525 -192.75 48.89 57.86
CA THR A 525 -192.30 48.24 59.11
C THR A 525 -191.25 49.03 59.90
N GLN A 526 -190.48 49.90 59.25
CA GLN A 526 -189.46 50.72 59.94
C GLN A 526 -190.10 51.90 60.67
N SER A 527 -191.14 52.52 60.10
CA SER A 527 -191.90 53.59 60.78
C SER A 527 -192.58 53.10 62.07
N GLU A 528 -193.09 51.87 62.09
CA GLU A 528 -193.61 51.23 63.29
C GLU A 528 -192.52 50.97 64.35
N ARG A 529 -191.29 50.67 63.92
CA ARG A 529 -190.13 50.51 64.82
C ARG A 529 -189.69 51.84 65.44
N GLU A 530 -189.75 52.95 64.71
CA GLU A 530 -189.45 54.28 65.25
C GLU A 530 -190.44 54.66 66.37
N VAL A 531 -191.75 54.43 66.14
CA VAL A 531 -192.79 54.60 67.16
C VAL A 531 -192.55 53.73 68.39
N GLN A 532 -192.16 52.46 68.22
CA GLN A 532 -191.82 51.57 69.35
C GLN A 532 -190.48 51.90 70.02
N LEU A 533 -189.51 52.52 69.34
CA LEU A 533 -188.22 52.86 69.94
C LEU A 533 -188.29 54.16 70.76
N CYS A 534 -189.08 55.15 70.34
CA CYS A 534 -189.43 56.29 71.21
C CYS A 534 -190.17 55.83 72.48
N ALA A 535 -191.01 54.79 72.39
CA ALA A 535 -191.60 54.15 73.58
C ALA A 535 -190.56 53.43 74.48
N ARG A 536 -189.36 53.12 73.97
CA ARG A 536 -188.24 52.54 74.75
C ARG A 536 -187.25 53.58 75.27
N GLU A 537 -187.13 54.77 74.66
CA GLU A 537 -186.30 55.86 75.17
C GLU A 537 -186.60 56.19 76.64
N LEU A 538 -187.88 56.30 76.98
CA LEU A 538 -188.32 56.70 78.32
C LEU A 538 -188.00 55.65 79.38
N PHE A 539 -188.15 54.35 79.09
CA PHE A 539 -187.85 53.30 80.07
C PHE A 539 -186.35 53.06 80.26
N ALA A 540 -185.54 53.10 79.20
CA ALA A 540 -184.11 52.83 79.30
C ALA A 540 -183.33 53.92 80.07
N ARG A 541 -183.75 55.19 79.93
CA ARG A 541 -183.19 56.29 80.75
C ARG A 541 -183.51 56.15 82.24
N VAL A 542 -184.58 55.46 82.62
CA VAL A 542 -184.94 55.22 84.03
C VAL A 542 -184.12 54.07 84.64
N ASP A 543 -183.90 52.95 83.93
CA ASP A 543 -183.21 51.78 84.51
C ASP A 543 -181.69 51.91 84.59
N SER A 544 -181.02 52.48 83.58
CA SER A 544 -179.54 52.57 83.59
C SER A 544 -179.01 53.63 84.57
N ILE A 545 -179.82 54.65 84.91
CA ILE A 545 -179.51 55.57 86.02
C ILE A 545 -179.60 54.84 87.38
N SER A 546 -180.32 53.72 87.47
CA SER A 546 -180.28 52.81 88.62
C SER A 546 -178.96 52.00 88.65
N LYS A 547 -178.53 51.43 87.51
CA LYS A 547 -177.28 50.63 87.42
C LYS A 547 -175.98 51.45 87.43
N HIS A 548 -176.05 52.76 87.23
CA HIS A 548 -174.98 53.72 87.54
C HIS A 548 -174.45 53.58 88.99
N LYS A 549 -175.26 52.99 89.89
CA LYS A 549 -175.00 52.87 91.33
C LYS A 549 -174.33 51.58 91.80
N GLU A 550 -174.25 50.51 90.98
CA GLU A 550 -173.87 49.17 91.48
C GLU A 550 -172.48 48.65 91.06
N TYR A 551 -172.10 48.64 89.77
CA TYR A 551 -170.87 47.92 89.35
C TYR A 551 -169.55 48.66 89.62
N ILE A 552 -169.58 49.98 89.84
CA ILE A 552 -168.41 50.74 90.33
C ILE A 552 -167.90 50.15 91.66
N SER A 553 -168.77 49.47 92.43
CA SER A 553 -168.43 48.79 93.69
C SER A 553 -167.80 47.39 93.52
N ALA A 554 -167.63 46.84 92.31
CA ALA A 554 -167.55 45.38 92.14
C ALA A 554 -166.25 44.76 91.57
N LYS A 555 -165.47 45.44 90.69
CA LYS A 555 -164.32 44.74 90.04
C LYS A 555 -163.15 45.62 89.51
N ALA A 556 -162.45 46.47 90.27
CA ALA A 556 -162.15 46.55 91.71
C ALA A 556 -161.54 45.31 92.39
N ALA A 557 -161.66 44.10 91.80
CA ALA A 557 -161.48 42.85 92.55
C ALA A 557 -160.74 41.71 91.81
N ALA A 558 -160.54 41.82 90.48
CA ALA A 558 -160.02 40.71 89.65
C ALA A 558 -158.82 41.08 88.76
N MET A 559 -158.16 42.21 89.02
CA MET A 559 -156.89 42.60 88.40
C MET A 559 -155.73 41.80 89.02
N LYS A 560 -155.85 40.45 89.01
CA LYS A 560 -155.18 39.57 89.99
C LYS A 560 -154.60 38.24 89.41
N ASN A 561 -154.90 37.88 88.16
CA ASN A 561 -154.50 36.64 87.44
C ASN A 561 -154.65 36.86 85.91
N ASN A 562 -154.02 36.18 84.93
CA ASN A 562 -152.82 35.32 84.79
C ASN A 562 -152.31 35.53 83.33
N LEU A 563 -151.04 35.65 82.92
CA LEU A 563 -149.69 35.54 83.55
C LEU A 563 -148.99 34.13 83.41
N PHE A 564 -148.94 33.47 82.22
CA PHE A 564 -148.55 32.03 81.95
C PHE A 564 -147.56 31.65 80.74
N GLU A 565 -147.83 30.76 79.73
CA GLU A 565 -146.84 29.82 79.03
C GLU A 565 -146.37 30.02 77.52
N THR A 566 -145.45 29.14 76.98
CA THR A 566 -144.88 29.08 75.55
C THR A 566 -144.23 27.69 75.11
N ALA A 567 -143.72 27.54 73.83
CA ALA A 567 -142.59 26.67 73.27
C ALA A 567 -142.79 25.52 72.16
N SER A 568 -141.83 25.19 71.17
CA SER A 568 -141.78 24.06 70.09
C SER A 568 -140.52 23.88 69.07
N ALA A 569 -140.28 22.75 68.26
CA ALA A 569 -139.19 22.43 67.19
C ALA A 569 -139.32 21.04 66.35
N ILE A 570 -138.53 20.39 65.37
CA ILE A 570 -137.59 20.55 64.13
C ILE A 570 -137.18 19.15 63.37
N ALA A 571 -136.58 19.01 62.11
CA ALA A 571 -136.22 17.72 61.32
C ALA A 571 -135.12 17.72 60.11
N ASP A 572 -134.73 16.59 59.38
CA ASP A 572 -133.64 16.41 58.28
C ASP A 572 -133.71 15.23 57.13
N ILE A 573 -132.62 14.71 56.44
CA ILE A 573 -132.49 13.96 55.07
C ILE A 573 -131.60 12.61 54.97
N HIS A 574 -130.99 11.86 53.95
CA HIS A 574 -130.28 11.90 52.57
C HIS A 574 -130.15 10.50 51.73
N ARG A 575 -129.20 10.24 50.74
CA ARG A 575 -129.16 9.10 49.68
C ARG A 575 -127.79 8.61 48.98
N GLY A 576 -127.63 7.40 48.32
CA GLY A 576 -126.41 6.84 47.56
C GLY A 576 -126.54 5.64 46.47
N VAL A 577 -125.47 5.08 45.80
CA VAL A 577 -125.45 4.01 44.66
C VAL A 577 -124.07 3.30 44.23
N LEU A 578 -123.97 2.10 43.53
CA LEU A 578 -122.70 1.35 43.05
C LEU A 578 -122.82 0.09 42.04
N PRO A 579 -121.89 -0.25 41.05
CA PRO A 579 -121.82 -1.52 40.19
C PRO A 579 -120.40 -2.24 39.84
N ALA A 580 -120.29 -3.48 39.23
CA ALA A 580 -119.01 -4.22 38.78
C ALA A 580 -119.06 -5.54 37.85
N PRO A 581 -117.94 -6.07 37.21
CA PRO A 581 -117.74 -7.34 36.35
C PRO A 581 -116.64 -8.41 36.85
N ASP A 582 -115.95 -9.44 36.21
CA ASP A 582 -115.70 -10.09 34.84
C ASP A 582 -115.03 -11.58 34.86
N GLY A 583 -114.44 -12.20 33.78
CA GLY A 583 -113.84 -13.62 33.65
C GLY A 583 -112.62 -13.89 32.63
N HIS A 584 -112.04 -15.08 32.22
CA HIS A 584 -112.19 -16.58 32.40
C HIS A 584 -111.15 -17.21 33.38
N ILE A 585 -111.66 -17.58 34.57
CA ILE A 585 -111.26 -18.57 35.61
C ILE A 585 -110.03 -19.52 35.41
N SER A 586 -109.24 -19.89 36.43
CA SER A 586 -109.46 -19.82 37.90
C SER A 586 -108.18 -19.65 38.76
N SER A 587 -108.21 -18.73 39.73
CA SER A 587 -107.90 -18.94 41.17
C SER A 587 -108.23 -17.68 41.96
#